data_AF-A0A3M0XW10-F1
#
_entry.id   AF-A0A3M0XW10-F1
#
_cell.length_a   1.000
_cell.length_b   1.000
_cell.length_c   1.000
_cell.angle_alpha   90.00
_cell.angle_beta   90.00
_cell.angle_gamma   90.00
#
_symmetry.space_group_name_H-M   'P 1'
#
loop_
_entity.id
_entity.type
_entity.pdbx_description
1 polymer ?
#
loop_
_entity_poly.entity_id
_entity_poly.type
_entity_poly.pdbx_seq_one_letter_code
_entity_poly.pdbx_strand_id
1 'polypeptide(L)'
;MAMSNQDRVGKAMRLLREGLAPFIEREFRALHQERAEEEARKYLGNDRAVAGKSLREWDVAALLKLMWESWNAVFSRALGRAERSLVQELRDWRNKWAHQEPFSSDDADRALDSAARLLTAVSAPQADEVNGMKHELRRLTFDAKVRQEKRKAGGSLIKAAVAGELKPWREVVTPHPDVASGRYQQAEFAADLWQVHLGEGPDEYRNPREFFRRTYLTESLKRLLIDGAKRLSGKGGDPVVQLQTNFGGGKTHSMLALYHLFSGVSPAELAGVDEVLNEAGMTTLPSVRRVVLVGNKISPGNPVKKPDGTVVRTLWGELAWQLGGKDAFARVRGDDERATNPGDTMRELLNQYGPCLILIDEWVAYARQLHDQSDLPAGSFETQFTFAQALTESAKL
;
A
#
# COMPACT_ATOMS: atom_id res chain seq x y z
N MET A 1 10.86 -17.94 -22.44
CA MET A 1 12.22 -17.48 -22.09
C MET A 1 12.14 -16.02 -21.68
N ALA A 2 12.82 -15.59 -20.61
CA ALA A 2 12.83 -14.18 -20.21
C ALA A 2 13.61 -13.37 -21.26
N MET A 3 13.02 -12.27 -21.75
CA MET A 3 13.66 -11.36 -22.69
C MET A 3 14.97 -10.81 -22.08
N SER A 4 16.07 -10.74 -22.84
CA SER A 4 17.32 -10.16 -22.35
C SER A 4 17.30 -8.63 -22.40
N ASN A 5 18.21 -7.94 -21.70
CA ASN A 5 18.31 -6.47 -21.80
C ASN A 5 18.64 -6.02 -23.23
N GLN A 6 19.47 -6.79 -23.95
CA GLN A 6 19.77 -6.56 -25.36
C GLN A 6 18.51 -6.63 -26.24
N ASP A 7 17.64 -7.61 -25.97
CA ASP A 7 16.38 -7.77 -26.69
C ASP A 7 15.39 -6.64 -26.37
N ARG A 8 15.33 -6.20 -25.10
CA ARG A 8 14.47 -5.06 -24.68
C ARG A 8 14.84 -3.79 -25.42
N VAL A 9 16.14 -3.46 -25.45
CA VAL A 9 16.64 -2.27 -26.15
C VAL A 9 16.42 -2.41 -27.65
N GLY A 10 16.69 -3.57 -28.24
CA GLY A 10 16.43 -3.82 -29.66
C GLY A 10 14.96 -3.66 -30.04
N LYS A 11 14.04 -4.15 -29.19
CA LYS A 11 12.60 -3.97 -29.38
C LYS A 11 12.21 -2.48 -29.26
N ALA A 12 12.77 -1.75 -28.30
CA ALA A 12 12.56 -0.31 -28.17
C ALA A 12 13.04 0.46 -29.40
N MET A 13 14.17 0.08 -30.00
CA MET A 13 14.69 0.69 -31.24
C MET A 13 13.75 0.48 -32.43
N ARG A 14 13.10 -0.69 -32.54
CA ARG A 14 12.08 -0.94 -33.57
C ARG A 14 10.84 -0.07 -33.38
N LEU A 15 10.33 -0.02 -32.15
CA LEU A 15 9.17 0.81 -31.78
C LEU A 15 9.46 2.32 -31.98
N LEU A 16 10.69 2.75 -31.69
CA LEU A 16 11.16 4.10 -31.99
C LEU A 16 11.12 4.40 -33.49
N ARG A 17 11.63 3.50 -34.33
CA ARG A 17 11.55 3.66 -35.80
C ARG A 17 10.10 3.77 -36.26
N GLU A 18 9.21 2.91 -35.76
CA GLU A 18 7.80 2.89 -36.15
C GLU A 18 7.05 4.16 -35.73
N GLY A 19 7.33 4.71 -34.54
CA GLY A 19 6.70 5.92 -34.06
C GLY A 19 7.28 7.21 -34.62
N LEU A 20 8.60 7.26 -34.88
CA LEU A 20 9.26 8.47 -35.39
C LEU A 20 9.08 8.66 -36.89
N ALA A 21 9.06 7.59 -37.69
CA ALA A 21 8.99 7.69 -39.15
C ALA A 21 7.79 8.54 -39.65
N PRO A 22 6.53 8.31 -39.19
CA PRO A 22 5.38 9.11 -39.62
C PRO A 22 5.47 10.57 -39.17
N PHE A 23 5.99 10.82 -37.96
CA PHE A 23 6.18 12.16 -37.43
C PHE A 23 7.19 12.95 -38.28
N ILE A 24 8.37 12.37 -38.52
CA ILE A 24 9.44 12.99 -39.31
C ILE A 24 8.95 13.30 -40.72
N GLU A 25 8.27 12.36 -41.38
CA GLU A 25 7.74 12.58 -42.72
C GLU A 25 6.74 13.74 -42.75
N ARG A 26 5.85 13.82 -41.76
CA ARG A 26 4.87 14.90 -41.65
C ARG A 26 5.56 16.26 -41.49
N GLU A 27 6.54 16.39 -40.61
CA GLU A 27 7.24 17.66 -40.39
C GLU A 27 8.04 18.10 -41.63
N PHE A 28 8.68 17.16 -42.34
CA PHE A 28 9.37 17.47 -43.60
C PHE A 28 8.39 17.83 -44.73
N ARG A 29 7.27 17.13 -44.86
CA ARG A 29 6.22 17.45 -45.85
C ARG A 29 5.59 18.82 -45.58
N ALA A 30 5.41 19.20 -44.31
CA ALA A 30 4.88 20.50 -43.95
C ALA A 30 5.78 21.67 -44.44
N LEU A 31 7.10 21.46 -44.52
CA LEU A 31 8.07 22.49 -44.94
C LEU A 31 8.43 22.42 -46.42
N HIS A 32 8.55 21.22 -46.98
CA HIS A 32 9.14 21.00 -48.31
C HIS A 32 8.19 20.33 -49.31
N GLN A 33 6.95 20.04 -48.89
CA GLN A 33 5.90 19.46 -49.74
C GLN A 33 6.38 18.19 -50.48
N GLU A 34 6.30 18.16 -51.81
CA GLU A 34 6.70 17.01 -52.63
C GLU A 34 8.21 16.72 -52.60
N ARG A 35 9.04 17.69 -52.21
CA ARG A 35 10.50 17.55 -52.09
C ARG A 35 10.97 17.07 -50.71
N ALA A 36 10.04 16.71 -49.82
CA ALA A 36 10.35 16.29 -48.44
C ALA A 36 11.43 15.20 -48.36
N GLU A 37 11.34 14.15 -49.18
CA GLU A 37 12.32 13.07 -49.13
C GLU A 37 13.68 13.46 -49.72
N GLU A 38 13.69 14.31 -50.76
CA GLU A 38 14.93 14.79 -51.36
C GLU A 38 15.70 15.67 -50.38
N GLU A 39 15.00 16.60 -49.70
CA GLU A 39 15.59 17.47 -48.69
C GLU A 39 16.08 16.68 -47.47
N ALA A 40 15.31 15.67 -47.02
CA ALA A 40 15.73 14.79 -45.93
C ALA A 40 17.03 14.03 -46.25
N ARG A 41 17.20 13.56 -47.50
CA ARG A 41 18.40 12.82 -47.94
C ARG A 41 19.67 13.68 -47.91
N LYS A 42 19.57 14.99 -48.13
CA LYS A 42 20.73 15.90 -48.08
C LYS A 42 21.44 15.90 -46.72
N TYR A 43 20.70 15.69 -45.63
CA TYR A 43 21.26 15.61 -44.27
C TYR A 43 22.02 14.31 -43.99
N LEU A 44 21.83 13.27 -44.81
CA LEU A 44 22.48 11.97 -44.63
C LEU A 44 23.57 11.69 -45.67
N GLY A 45 23.62 12.45 -46.77
CA GLY A 45 24.62 12.28 -47.83
C GLY A 45 24.46 10.94 -48.56
N ASN A 46 25.59 10.32 -48.95
CA ASN A 46 25.62 9.06 -49.70
C ASN A 46 25.47 7.81 -48.80
N ASP A 47 24.65 7.88 -47.75
CA ASP A 47 24.46 6.75 -46.84
C ASP A 47 23.66 5.62 -47.52
N ARG A 48 24.27 4.43 -47.62
CA ARG A 48 23.64 3.25 -48.23
C ARG A 48 22.38 2.81 -47.48
N ALA A 49 22.22 3.18 -46.21
CA ALA A 49 21.05 2.83 -45.41
C ALA A 49 19.74 3.43 -45.95
N VAL A 50 19.83 4.57 -46.67
CA VAL A 50 18.68 5.35 -47.16
C VAL A 50 18.52 5.35 -48.69
N ALA A 51 19.46 4.74 -49.41
CA ALA A 51 19.46 4.69 -50.87
C ALA A 51 18.24 3.90 -51.40
N GLY A 52 17.44 4.54 -52.25
CA GLY A 52 16.27 3.91 -52.90
C GLY A 52 15.09 3.60 -51.96
N LYS A 53 15.11 4.06 -50.71
CA LYS A 53 14.05 3.83 -49.71
C LYS A 53 13.26 5.10 -49.43
N SER A 54 11.96 4.94 -49.22
CA SER A 54 11.09 6.02 -48.73
C SER A 54 11.48 6.40 -47.30
N LEU A 55 11.15 7.61 -46.86
CA LEU A 55 11.52 8.09 -45.53
C LEU A 55 10.99 7.18 -44.40
N ARG A 56 9.81 6.57 -44.61
CA ARG A 56 9.24 5.62 -43.65
C ARG A 56 10.06 4.37 -43.49
N GLU A 57 10.74 3.92 -44.53
CA GLU A 57 11.53 2.67 -44.57
C GLU A 57 12.93 2.83 -43.98
N TRP A 58 13.29 4.03 -43.55
CA TRP A 58 14.59 4.27 -42.93
C TRP A 58 14.65 3.58 -41.57
N ASP A 59 15.86 3.17 -41.21
CA ASP A 59 16.11 2.57 -39.90
C ASP A 59 16.15 3.64 -38.80
N VAL A 60 16.07 3.19 -37.54
CA VAL A 60 16.13 4.10 -36.38
C VAL A 60 17.41 4.96 -36.38
N ALA A 61 18.49 4.42 -36.96
CA ALA A 61 19.79 5.04 -37.06
C ALA A 61 19.76 6.31 -37.90
N ALA A 62 19.24 6.20 -39.12
CA ALA A 62 19.07 7.29 -40.05
C ALA A 62 18.04 8.31 -39.55
N LEU A 63 16.92 7.85 -38.97
CA LEU A 63 15.88 8.73 -38.43
C LEU A 63 16.38 9.60 -37.27
N LEU A 64 17.07 9.02 -36.30
CA LEU A 64 17.63 9.79 -35.17
C LEU A 64 18.74 10.76 -35.64
N LYS A 65 19.57 10.35 -36.61
CA LYS A 65 20.57 11.23 -37.21
C LYS A 65 19.90 12.39 -37.95
N LEU A 66 18.87 12.13 -38.76
CA LEU A 66 18.11 13.16 -39.45
C LEU A 66 17.51 14.17 -38.45
N MET A 67 16.86 13.68 -37.39
CA MET A 67 16.32 14.55 -36.33
C MET A 67 17.38 15.44 -35.69
N TRP A 68 18.56 14.89 -35.41
CA TRP A 68 19.66 15.63 -34.82
C TRP A 68 20.20 16.73 -35.75
N GLU A 69 20.56 16.38 -36.99
CA GLU A 69 21.20 17.29 -37.93
C GLU A 69 20.25 18.39 -38.44
N SER A 70 18.96 18.08 -38.54
CA SER A 70 17.93 19.03 -39.00
C SER A 70 17.11 19.65 -37.85
N TRP A 71 17.55 19.52 -36.60
CA TRP A 71 16.79 19.93 -35.41
C TRP A 71 16.29 21.38 -35.49
N ASN A 72 17.22 22.32 -35.71
CA ASN A 72 16.88 23.74 -35.73
C ASN A 72 16.01 24.10 -36.94
N ALA A 73 16.24 23.45 -38.09
CA ALA A 73 15.55 23.73 -39.34
C ALA A 73 14.12 23.18 -39.36
N VAL A 74 13.88 22.01 -38.76
CA VAL A 74 12.63 21.26 -38.90
C VAL A 74 11.91 21.08 -37.55
N PHE A 75 12.59 20.52 -36.55
CA PHE A 75 11.93 19.99 -35.35
C PHE A 75 11.78 20.99 -34.19
N SER A 76 12.55 22.08 -34.18
CA SER A 76 12.54 23.09 -33.12
C SER A 76 11.19 23.82 -32.95
N ARG A 77 10.30 23.72 -33.94
CA ARG A 77 8.95 24.28 -33.91
C ARG A 77 7.95 23.41 -33.16
N ALA A 78 8.16 22.10 -33.15
CA ALA A 78 7.27 21.12 -32.56
C ALA A 78 7.83 20.52 -31.24
N LEU A 79 9.15 20.47 -31.09
CA LEU A 79 9.84 19.83 -29.97
C LEU A 79 10.86 20.79 -29.32
N GLY A 80 11.05 20.65 -28.01
CA GLY A 80 11.90 21.53 -27.20
C GLY A 80 13.33 21.03 -27.01
N ARG A 81 14.10 21.74 -26.18
CA ARG A 81 15.51 21.36 -25.89
C ARG A 81 15.62 20.01 -25.17
N ALA A 82 14.61 19.64 -24.38
CA ALA A 82 14.59 18.38 -23.66
C ALA A 82 14.55 17.19 -24.63
N GLU A 83 13.69 17.24 -25.65
CA GLU A 83 13.57 16.21 -26.66
C GLU A 83 14.82 16.11 -27.53
N ARG A 84 15.48 17.24 -27.80
CA ARG A 84 16.77 17.24 -28.50
C ARG A 84 17.82 16.41 -27.75
N SER A 85 17.89 16.59 -26.43
CA SER A 85 18.79 15.80 -25.58
C SER A 85 18.42 14.32 -25.60
N LEU A 86 17.13 13.97 -25.60
CA LEU A 86 16.68 12.58 -25.74
C LEU A 86 17.08 11.97 -27.09
N VAL A 87 17.00 12.72 -28.18
CA VAL A 87 17.47 12.25 -29.50
C VAL A 87 18.94 11.91 -29.47
N GLN A 88 19.79 12.77 -28.88
CA GLN A 88 21.22 12.47 -28.75
C GLN A 88 21.46 11.22 -27.92
N GLU A 89 20.82 11.12 -26.76
CA GLU A 89 20.97 9.96 -25.88
C GLU A 89 20.53 8.65 -26.55
N LEU A 90 19.42 8.69 -27.31
CA LEU A 90 18.94 7.53 -28.06
C LEU A 90 19.88 7.14 -29.22
N ARG A 91 20.60 8.09 -29.82
CA ARG A 91 21.67 7.76 -30.79
C ARG A 91 22.77 6.97 -30.10
N ASP A 92 23.16 7.37 -28.89
CA ASP A 92 24.21 6.71 -28.12
C ASP A 92 23.75 5.30 -27.71
N TRP A 93 22.52 5.14 -27.22
CA TRP A 93 21.95 3.82 -26.90
C TRP A 93 21.84 2.91 -28.12
N ARG A 94 21.41 3.45 -29.26
CA ARG A 94 21.36 2.71 -30.52
C ARG A 94 22.75 2.27 -30.96
N ASN A 95 23.75 3.12 -30.83
CA ASN A 95 25.12 2.81 -31.20
C ASN A 95 25.67 1.66 -30.36
N LYS A 96 25.53 1.74 -29.03
CA LYS A 96 25.88 0.65 -28.10
C LYS A 96 25.19 -0.66 -28.45
N TRP A 97 23.88 -0.60 -28.75
CA TRP A 97 23.11 -1.77 -29.16
C TRP A 97 23.62 -2.39 -30.47
N ALA A 98 23.93 -1.58 -31.47
CA ALA A 98 24.46 -2.03 -32.76
C ALA A 98 25.85 -2.67 -32.63
N HIS A 99 26.68 -2.19 -31.70
CA HIS A 99 27.98 -2.78 -31.39
C HIS A 99 27.92 -4.00 -30.46
N GLN A 100 26.71 -4.45 -30.08
CA GLN A 100 26.48 -5.56 -29.15
C GLN A 100 27.18 -5.36 -27.79
N GLU A 101 27.30 -4.11 -27.35
CA GLU A 101 27.80 -3.81 -26.01
C GLU A 101 26.83 -4.35 -24.94
N PRO A 102 27.33 -4.82 -23.78
CA PRO A 102 26.48 -5.35 -22.73
C PRO A 102 25.64 -4.24 -22.08
N PHE A 103 24.35 -4.48 -21.88
CA PHE A 103 23.45 -3.58 -21.17
C PHE A 103 23.16 -4.06 -19.75
N SER A 104 23.46 -3.21 -18.77
CA SER A 104 22.93 -3.39 -17.42
C SER A 104 21.41 -3.15 -17.39
N SER A 105 20.75 -3.54 -16.31
CA SER A 105 19.32 -3.25 -16.12
C SER A 105 19.04 -1.75 -16.04
N ASP A 106 19.98 -0.97 -15.49
CA ASP A 106 19.85 0.49 -15.39
C ASP A 106 20.04 1.16 -16.76
N ASP A 107 20.98 0.67 -17.58
CA ASP A 107 21.14 1.13 -18.97
C ASP A 107 19.89 0.84 -19.81
N ALA A 108 19.35 -0.38 -19.69
CA ALA A 108 18.14 -0.76 -20.40
C ALA A 108 16.91 0.04 -19.92
N ASP A 109 16.77 0.30 -18.62
CA ASP A 109 15.71 1.18 -18.09
C ASP A 109 15.83 2.61 -18.64
N ARG A 110 17.05 3.16 -18.67
CA ARG A 110 17.30 4.51 -19.19
C ARG A 110 17.01 4.60 -20.69
N ALA A 111 17.45 3.62 -21.48
CA ALA A 111 17.15 3.57 -22.91
C ALA A 111 15.65 3.49 -23.18
N LEU A 112 14.91 2.67 -22.41
CA LEU A 112 13.45 2.56 -22.50
C LEU A 112 12.74 3.86 -22.08
N ASP A 113 13.21 4.53 -21.02
CA ASP A 113 12.62 5.79 -20.56
C ASP A 113 12.79 6.91 -21.59
N SER A 114 14.00 7.06 -22.14
CA SER A 114 14.30 8.05 -23.19
C SER A 114 13.48 7.78 -24.46
N ALA A 115 13.32 6.51 -24.84
CA ALA A 115 12.49 6.09 -25.96
C ALA A 115 11.02 6.44 -25.75
N ALA A 116 10.46 6.09 -24.59
CA ALA A 116 9.06 6.34 -24.25
C ALA A 116 8.75 7.84 -24.22
N ARG A 117 9.63 8.66 -23.63
CA ARG A 117 9.45 10.12 -23.56
C ARG A 117 9.46 10.76 -24.93
N LEU A 118 10.41 10.38 -25.80
CA LEU A 118 10.47 10.92 -27.15
C LEU A 118 9.22 10.50 -27.97
N LEU A 119 8.81 9.23 -27.87
CA LEU A 119 7.59 8.73 -28.52
C LEU A 119 6.33 9.45 -28.02
N THR A 120 6.26 9.73 -26.71
CA THR A 120 5.16 10.50 -26.12
C THR A 120 5.13 11.94 -26.66
N ALA A 121 6.30 12.59 -26.75
CA ALA A 121 6.40 13.96 -27.25
C ALA A 121 5.94 14.10 -28.71
N VAL A 122 6.08 13.05 -29.52
CA VAL A 122 5.56 13.01 -30.90
C VAL A 122 4.16 12.40 -31.01
N SER A 123 3.51 12.09 -29.88
CA SER A 123 2.19 11.45 -29.79
C SER A 123 2.11 10.10 -30.52
N ALA A 124 3.19 9.31 -30.47
CA ALA A 124 3.25 7.97 -31.06
C ALA A 124 2.71 6.91 -30.07
N PRO A 125 1.73 6.07 -30.48
CA PRO A 125 1.12 5.05 -29.61
C PRO A 125 2.10 3.97 -29.14
N GLN A 126 3.22 3.80 -29.85
CA GLN A 126 4.32 2.91 -29.45
C GLN A 126 4.91 3.27 -28.07
N ALA A 127 4.69 4.48 -27.57
CA ALA A 127 5.07 4.89 -26.23
C ALA A 127 4.50 3.96 -25.15
N ASP A 128 3.27 3.47 -25.31
CA ASP A 128 2.61 2.61 -24.32
C ASP A 128 3.29 1.25 -24.21
N GLU A 129 3.68 0.66 -25.34
CA GLU A 129 4.37 -0.63 -25.36
C GLU A 129 5.78 -0.51 -24.76
N VAL A 130 6.51 0.58 -25.05
CA VAL A 130 7.81 0.85 -24.44
C VAL A 130 7.68 1.07 -22.93
N ASN A 131 6.65 1.79 -22.47
CA ASN A 131 6.37 1.96 -21.05
C ASN A 131 6.04 0.62 -20.37
N GLY A 132 5.26 -0.24 -21.02
CA GLY A 132 4.98 -1.61 -20.54
C GLY A 132 6.27 -2.41 -20.30
N MET A 133 7.18 -2.40 -21.28
CA MET A 133 8.50 -3.06 -21.15
C MET A 133 9.35 -2.47 -20.02
N LYS A 134 9.31 -1.14 -19.84
CA LYS A 134 10.01 -0.44 -18.75
C LYS A 134 9.49 -0.86 -17.39
N HIS A 135 8.17 -0.89 -17.20
CA HIS A 135 7.55 -1.32 -15.96
C HIS A 135 7.84 -2.79 -15.63
N GLU A 136 7.81 -3.66 -16.64
CA GLU A 136 8.19 -5.07 -16.48
C GLU A 136 9.65 -5.21 -16.02
N LEU A 137 10.59 -4.50 -16.67
CA LEU A 137 12.01 -4.53 -16.29
C LEU A 137 12.21 -4.06 -14.84
N ARG A 138 11.60 -2.93 -14.45
CA ARG A 138 11.67 -2.41 -13.08
C ARG A 138 11.16 -3.40 -12.06
N ARG A 139 10.04 -4.08 -12.35
CA ARG A 139 9.50 -5.14 -11.49
C ARG A 139 10.49 -6.29 -11.33
N LEU A 140 11.07 -6.78 -12.42
CA LEU A 140 12.06 -7.87 -12.38
C LEU A 140 13.32 -7.46 -11.59
N THR A 141 13.81 -6.23 -11.77
CA THR A 141 14.96 -5.70 -11.03
C THR A 141 14.65 -5.55 -9.56
N PHE A 142 13.46 -5.08 -9.20
CA PHE A 142 13.01 -4.99 -7.80
C PHE A 142 12.93 -6.37 -7.16
N ASP A 143 12.29 -7.35 -7.81
CA ASP A 143 12.20 -8.72 -7.32
C ASP A 143 13.59 -9.35 -7.14
N ALA A 144 14.52 -9.08 -8.06
CA ALA A 144 15.90 -9.53 -7.97
C ALA A 144 16.65 -8.87 -6.79
N LYS A 145 16.48 -7.55 -6.59
CA LYS A 145 17.04 -6.82 -5.43
C LYS A 145 16.47 -7.34 -4.12
N VAL A 146 15.16 -7.56 -4.03
CA VAL A 146 14.54 -8.17 -2.84
C VAL A 146 15.10 -9.56 -2.56
N ARG A 147 15.30 -10.40 -3.59
CA ARG A 147 15.95 -11.72 -3.41
C ARG A 147 17.41 -11.58 -2.97
N GLN A 148 18.15 -10.61 -3.49
CA GLN A 148 19.54 -10.37 -3.14
C GLN A 148 19.66 -9.84 -1.70
N GLU A 149 18.80 -8.91 -1.30
CA GLU A 149 18.71 -8.41 0.08
C GLU A 149 18.27 -9.51 1.04
N LYS A 150 17.31 -10.37 0.66
CA LYS A 150 16.99 -11.59 1.44
C LYS A 150 18.18 -12.55 1.60
N ARG A 151 19.08 -12.62 0.61
CA ARG A 151 20.33 -13.41 0.71
C ARG A 151 21.38 -12.72 1.58
N LYS A 152 21.53 -11.39 1.48
CA LYS A 152 22.50 -10.57 2.24
C LYS A 152 22.10 -10.38 3.70
N ALA A 153 20.81 -10.20 3.99
CA ALA A 153 20.25 -10.02 5.33
C ALA A 153 20.19 -11.33 6.16
N GLY A 154 20.92 -12.37 5.75
CA GLY A 154 20.98 -13.64 6.47
C GLY A 154 20.28 -14.79 5.76
N GLY A 155 20.82 -15.22 4.62
CA GLY A 155 20.86 -16.66 4.35
C GLY A 155 21.73 -17.35 5.41
N SER A 156 21.16 -17.61 6.59
CA SER A 156 21.65 -18.42 7.74
C SER A 156 21.41 -17.73 9.09
N LEU A 157 20.14 -17.44 9.43
CA LEU A 157 19.69 -17.27 10.82
C LEU A 157 18.63 -18.30 11.23
N ILE A 158 18.51 -19.38 10.45
CA ILE A 158 18.09 -20.67 11.01
C ILE A 158 19.36 -21.50 11.05
N LYS A 159 19.97 -21.60 12.24
CA LYS A 159 20.89 -22.70 12.52
C LYS A 159 20.19 -23.98 12.04
N ALA A 160 20.78 -24.63 11.05
CA ALA A 160 20.52 -26.02 10.71
C ALA A 160 21.00 -26.91 11.88
N ALA A 161 20.31 -26.76 13.01
CA ALA A 161 20.44 -27.56 14.21
C ALA A 161 19.10 -28.26 14.48
N VAL A 162 18.47 -28.77 13.42
CA VAL A 162 17.57 -29.92 13.50
C VAL A 162 17.86 -30.75 12.26
N ALA A 163 18.78 -31.71 12.40
CA ALA A 163 18.87 -32.85 11.51
C ALA A 163 17.59 -33.66 11.72
N GLY A 164 16.59 -33.36 10.89
CA GLY A 164 15.32 -34.05 10.79
C GLY A 164 14.60 -33.50 9.56
N GLU A 165 14.30 -34.37 8.61
CA GLU A 165 13.57 -34.07 7.37
C GLU A 165 12.25 -33.37 7.69
N LEU A 166 12.23 -32.03 7.65
CA LEU A 166 10.97 -31.29 7.66
C LEU A 166 10.29 -31.54 6.32
N LYS A 167 9.21 -32.32 6.36
CA LYS A 167 8.38 -32.60 5.18
C LYS A 167 7.82 -31.29 4.62
N PRO A 168 7.68 -31.16 3.28
CA PRO A 168 6.98 -30.04 2.66
C PRO A 168 5.62 -29.82 3.32
N TRP A 169 5.20 -28.57 3.52
CA TRP A 169 3.93 -28.26 4.19
C TRP A 169 2.72 -28.97 3.56
N ARG A 170 2.77 -29.22 2.25
CA ARG A 170 1.74 -29.95 1.49
C ARG A 170 1.55 -31.40 1.93
N GLU A 171 2.56 -31.99 2.56
CA GLU A 171 2.53 -33.36 3.09
C GLU A 171 2.08 -33.44 4.55
N VAL A 172 2.08 -32.31 5.26
CA VAL A 172 1.77 -32.24 6.71
C VAL A 172 0.57 -31.36 7.04
N VAL A 173 0.05 -30.60 6.07
CA VAL A 173 -1.13 -29.75 6.22
C VAL A 173 -2.13 -30.09 5.12
N THR A 174 -3.36 -30.38 5.53
CA THR A 174 -4.51 -30.44 4.63
C THR A 174 -5.13 -29.04 4.53
N PRO A 175 -5.16 -28.40 3.33
CA PRO A 175 -5.83 -27.11 3.16
C PRO A 175 -7.30 -27.20 3.56
N HIS A 176 -7.87 -26.11 4.06
CA HIS A 176 -9.29 -26.05 4.38
C HIS A 176 -10.13 -26.33 3.11
N PRO A 177 -11.32 -26.97 3.22
CA PRO A 177 -12.08 -27.42 2.05
C PRO A 177 -12.43 -26.34 1.02
N ASP A 178 -12.60 -25.08 1.44
CA ASP A 178 -12.81 -23.93 0.56
C ASP A 178 -11.60 -23.60 -0.32
N VAL A 179 -10.40 -23.59 0.26
CA VAL A 179 -9.11 -23.39 -0.43
C VAL A 179 -8.84 -24.59 -1.34
N ALA A 180 -9.06 -25.81 -0.84
CA ALA A 180 -8.85 -27.03 -1.62
C ALA A 180 -9.82 -27.15 -2.81
N SER A 181 -11.07 -26.70 -2.65
CA SER A 181 -12.11 -26.76 -3.69
C SER A 181 -12.13 -25.54 -4.63
N GLY A 182 -11.27 -24.54 -4.40
CA GLY A 182 -11.24 -23.32 -5.21
C GLY A 182 -12.46 -22.40 -5.04
N ARG A 183 -13.34 -22.67 -4.06
CA ARG A 183 -14.52 -21.85 -3.72
C ARG A 183 -14.18 -20.74 -2.72
N TYR A 184 -12.97 -20.21 -2.80
CA TYR A 184 -12.49 -19.18 -1.89
C TYR A 184 -13.16 -17.84 -2.23
N GLN A 185 -13.80 -17.20 -1.25
CA GLN A 185 -14.22 -15.81 -1.38
C GLN A 185 -13.27 -14.95 -0.55
N GLN A 186 -12.49 -14.08 -1.21
CA GLN A 186 -11.56 -13.17 -0.50
C GLN A 186 -12.27 -12.28 0.54
N ALA A 187 -13.57 -11.99 0.34
CA ALA A 187 -14.38 -11.21 1.26
C ALA A 187 -14.67 -11.93 2.59
N GLU A 188 -14.66 -13.27 2.63
CA GLU A 188 -14.96 -14.04 3.85
C GLU A 188 -13.79 -14.05 4.85
N PHE A 189 -12.56 -13.75 4.40
CA PHE A 189 -11.34 -13.81 5.23
C PHE A 189 -10.79 -12.44 5.66
N ALA A 190 -11.52 -11.36 5.41
CA ALA A 190 -11.17 -10.05 5.93
C ALA A 190 -11.73 -9.94 7.36
N ALA A 191 -10.85 -9.96 8.36
CA ALA A 191 -11.23 -9.64 9.72
C ALA A 191 -11.89 -8.24 9.78
N ASP A 192 -13.14 -8.17 10.24
CA ASP A 192 -13.88 -6.92 10.45
C ASP A 192 -14.21 -6.77 11.94
N LEU A 193 -13.44 -5.92 12.63
CA LEU A 193 -13.61 -5.65 14.06
C LEU A 193 -14.99 -5.06 14.38
N TRP A 194 -15.58 -4.31 13.46
CA TRP A 194 -16.90 -3.70 13.66
C TRP A 194 -18.01 -4.76 13.63
N GLN A 195 -17.99 -5.69 12.68
CA GLN A 195 -18.97 -6.78 12.65
C GLN A 195 -18.90 -7.62 13.92
N VAL A 196 -17.68 -7.97 14.38
CA VAL A 196 -17.50 -8.73 15.62
C VAL A 196 -18.00 -7.94 16.84
N HIS A 197 -17.77 -6.62 16.88
CA HIS A 197 -18.31 -5.75 17.93
C HIS A 197 -19.85 -5.75 17.97
N LEU A 198 -20.50 -5.75 16.80
CA LEU A 198 -21.96 -5.83 16.69
C LEU A 198 -22.53 -7.24 16.95
N GLY A 199 -21.68 -8.26 17.12
CA GLY A 199 -22.12 -9.65 17.24
C GLY A 199 -22.56 -10.28 15.91
N GLU A 200 -22.10 -9.71 14.80
CA GLU A 200 -22.33 -10.14 13.43
C GLU A 200 -21.07 -10.82 12.83
N GLY A 201 -21.19 -11.32 11.60
CA GLY A 201 -20.09 -11.96 10.89
C GLY A 201 -19.94 -13.45 11.18
N PRO A 202 -18.98 -14.12 10.50
CA PRO A 202 -18.80 -15.56 10.63
C PRO A 202 -18.21 -15.94 11.99
N ASP A 203 -18.56 -17.14 12.47
CA ASP A 203 -18.18 -17.62 13.79
C ASP A 203 -16.66 -17.71 14.00
N GLU A 204 -15.88 -17.88 12.94
CA GLU A 204 -14.41 -17.91 13.04
C GLU A 204 -13.78 -16.58 13.47
N TYR A 205 -14.45 -15.45 13.24
CA TYR A 205 -14.04 -14.16 13.77
C TYR A 205 -14.87 -13.73 14.99
N ARG A 206 -16.12 -14.15 15.08
CA ARG A 206 -17.05 -13.72 16.13
C ARG A 206 -16.95 -14.53 17.42
N ASN A 207 -16.75 -15.84 17.33
CA ASN A 207 -16.69 -16.72 18.49
C ASN A 207 -15.25 -16.78 19.04
N PRO A 208 -15.00 -16.39 20.31
CA PRO A 208 -13.65 -16.38 20.88
C PRO A 208 -12.92 -17.74 20.78
N ARG A 209 -13.64 -18.85 20.96
CA ARG A 209 -13.06 -20.20 20.94
C ARG A 209 -12.61 -20.58 19.54
N GLU A 210 -13.48 -20.36 18.54
CA GLU A 210 -13.14 -20.65 17.15
C GLU A 210 -12.03 -19.73 16.64
N PHE A 211 -12.04 -18.46 17.04
CA PHE A 211 -10.99 -17.51 16.71
C PHE A 211 -9.63 -18.00 17.22
N PHE A 212 -9.48 -18.29 18.51
CA PHE A 212 -8.20 -18.77 19.07
C PHE A 212 -7.83 -20.17 18.57
N ARG A 213 -8.79 -21.07 18.33
CA ARG A 213 -8.55 -22.40 17.75
C ARG A 213 -7.90 -22.32 16.36
N ARG A 214 -8.25 -21.30 15.57
CA ARG A 214 -7.73 -21.07 14.21
C ARG A 214 -6.52 -20.12 14.19
N THR A 215 -6.24 -19.43 15.29
CA THR A 215 -5.18 -18.44 15.39
C THR A 215 -3.89 -19.08 15.87
N TYR A 216 -2.84 -18.98 15.06
CA TYR A 216 -1.49 -19.28 15.52
C TYR A 216 -0.93 -18.08 16.28
N LEU A 217 -0.62 -18.27 17.56
CA LEU A 217 -0.03 -17.22 18.40
C LEU A 217 1.44 -17.02 18.03
N THR A 218 1.68 -16.11 17.07
CA THR A 218 3.03 -15.64 16.77
C THR A 218 3.65 -14.98 17.99
N GLU A 219 4.99 -14.93 18.05
CA GLU A 219 5.71 -14.26 19.13
C GLU A 219 5.27 -12.81 19.33
N SER A 220 5.01 -12.08 18.23
CA SER A 220 4.52 -10.69 18.30
C SER A 220 3.12 -10.59 18.86
N LEU A 221 2.20 -11.48 18.45
CA LEU A 221 0.83 -11.51 18.97
C LEU A 221 0.82 -11.92 20.44
N LYS A 222 1.62 -12.94 20.81
CA LYS A 222 1.76 -13.39 22.19
C LYS A 222 2.25 -12.27 23.10
N ARG A 223 3.29 -11.53 22.68
CA ARG A 223 3.78 -10.34 23.41
C ARG A 223 2.71 -9.26 23.58
N LEU A 224 1.96 -8.97 22.52
CA LEU A 224 0.86 -8.01 22.58
C LEU A 224 -0.21 -8.43 23.60
N LEU A 225 -0.60 -9.71 23.62
CA LEU A 225 -1.59 -10.24 24.55
C LEU A 225 -1.07 -10.25 26.00
N ILE A 226 0.21 -10.60 26.21
CA ILE A 226 0.86 -10.53 27.53
C ILE A 226 0.86 -9.10 28.06
N ASP A 227 1.25 -8.14 27.24
CA ASP A 227 1.32 -6.73 27.63
C ASP A 227 -0.07 -6.16 27.94
N GLY A 228 -1.06 -6.45 27.10
CA GLY A 228 -2.45 -6.08 27.35
C GLY A 228 -3.01 -6.70 28.64
N ALA A 229 -2.71 -7.99 28.90
CA ALA A 229 -3.10 -8.67 30.13
C ALA A 229 -2.48 -8.01 31.38
N LYS A 230 -1.18 -7.68 31.33
CA LYS A 230 -0.50 -6.99 32.43
C LYS A 230 -1.09 -5.59 32.66
N ARG A 231 -1.27 -4.80 31.60
CA ARG A 231 -1.76 -3.42 31.71
C ARG A 231 -3.14 -3.35 32.31
N LEU A 232 -4.07 -4.13 31.78
CA LEU A 232 -5.46 -4.13 32.24
C LEU A 232 -5.63 -4.72 33.65
N SER A 233 -4.62 -5.43 34.14
CA SER A 233 -4.59 -5.99 35.49
C SER A 233 -3.75 -5.18 36.48
N GLY A 234 -3.27 -3.98 36.08
CA GLY A 234 -2.48 -3.11 36.95
C GLY A 234 -1.06 -3.61 37.25
N LYS A 235 -0.51 -4.54 36.45
CA LYS A 235 0.83 -5.13 36.64
C LYS A 235 1.90 -4.50 35.73
N GLY A 236 1.69 -3.26 35.29
CA GLY A 236 2.53 -2.57 34.29
C GLY A 236 2.17 -2.95 32.86
N GLY A 237 2.94 -2.47 31.88
CA GLY A 237 2.69 -2.64 30.44
C GLY A 237 2.36 -1.32 29.75
N ASP A 238 2.39 -1.31 28.42
CA ASP A 238 2.25 -0.08 27.64
C ASP A 238 0.78 0.40 27.63
N PRO A 239 0.50 1.66 28.02
CA PRO A 239 -0.86 2.21 28.04
C PRO A 239 -1.42 2.49 26.64
N VAL A 240 -0.54 2.69 25.66
CA VAL A 240 -0.88 3.04 24.28
C VAL A 240 0.03 2.24 23.36
N VAL A 241 -0.58 1.39 22.53
CA VAL A 241 0.14 0.53 21.60
C VAL A 241 -0.23 0.91 20.17
N GLN A 242 0.77 1.30 19.37
CA GLN A 242 0.58 1.52 17.94
C GLN A 242 0.88 0.23 17.17
N LEU A 243 -0.15 -0.38 16.56
CA LEU A 243 0.03 -1.55 15.72
C LEU A 243 0.59 -1.14 14.35
N GLN A 244 1.90 -1.34 14.16
CA GLN A 244 2.56 -1.15 12.88
C GLN A 244 2.62 -2.49 12.13
N THR A 245 1.89 -2.60 11.02
CA THR A 245 2.06 -3.72 10.07
C THR A 245 2.22 -3.15 8.68
N ASN A 246 3.16 -3.69 7.91
CA ASN A 246 3.18 -3.46 6.47
C ASN A 246 1.92 -4.09 5.84
N PHE A 247 1.37 -3.44 4.80
CA PHE A 247 0.06 -3.71 4.16
C PHE A 247 -0.51 -5.14 4.30
N GLY A 248 -1.79 -5.24 4.70
CA GLY A 248 -2.54 -6.52 4.79
C GLY A 248 -2.18 -7.43 5.96
N GLY A 249 -1.26 -7.01 6.85
CA GLY A 249 -0.54 -7.88 7.78
C GLY A 249 -1.14 -8.14 9.17
N GLY A 250 -2.46 -8.12 9.34
CA GLY A 250 -3.08 -8.66 10.57
C GLY A 250 -3.31 -7.71 11.75
N LYS A 251 -3.33 -6.38 11.57
CA LYS A 251 -3.70 -5.42 12.65
C LYS A 251 -5.08 -5.72 13.22
N THR A 252 -6.09 -5.80 12.36
CA THR A 252 -7.46 -6.07 12.77
C THR A 252 -7.58 -7.44 13.44
N HIS A 253 -6.79 -8.42 12.99
CA HIS A 253 -6.69 -9.73 13.65
C HIS A 253 -6.06 -9.64 15.06
N SER A 254 -4.98 -8.87 15.23
CA SER A 254 -4.37 -8.62 16.55
C SER A 254 -5.33 -7.89 17.50
N MET A 255 -6.10 -6.92 16.98
CA MET A 255 -7.15 -6.24 17.76
C MET A 255 -8.27 -7.19 18.16
N LEU A 256 -8.70 -8.09 17.26
CA LEU A 256 -9.67 -9.15 17.58
C LEU A 256 -9.15 -10.11 18.65
N ALA A 257 -7.86 -10.45 18.63
CA ALA A 257 -7.28 -11.30 19.67
C ALA A 257 -7.36 -10.64 21.06
N LEU A 258 -7.03 -9.35 21.17
CA LEU A 258 -7.23 -8.58 22.40
C LEU A 258 -8.72 -8.48 22.76
N TYR A 259 -9.58 -8.20 21.80
CA TYR A 259 -11.03 -8.12 22.00
C TYR A 259 -11.59 -9.43 22.59
N HIS A 260 -11.15 -10.57 22.09
CA HIS A 260 -11.60 -11.90 22.51
C HIS A 260 -10.98 -12.37 23.81
N LEU A 261 -9.72 -12.00 24.09
CA LEU A 261 -9.06 -12.28 25.37
C LEU A 261 -9.86 -11.72 26.55
N PHE A 262 -10.50 -10.56 26.35
CA PHE A 262 -11.36 -9.90 27.34
C PHE A 262 -12.86 -10.06 27.06
N SER A 263 -13.26 -11.14 26.38
CA SER A 263 -14.67 -11.42 26.07
C SER A 263 -15.51 -11.93 27.25
N GLY A 264 -14.85 -12.33 28.34
CA GLY A 264 -15.49 -13.01 29.48
C GLY A 264 -15.55 -14.54 29.33
N VAL A 265 -15.13 -15.10 28.20
CA VAL A 265 -14.87 -16.55 28.06
C VAL A 265 -13.68 -16.93 28.94
N SER A 266 -13.73 -18.10 29.56
CA SER A 266 -12.64 -18.58 30.42
C SER A 266 -11.35 -18.72 29.59
N PRO A 267 -10.20 -18.20 30.07
CA PRO A 267 -8.93 -18.34 29.37
C PRO A 267 -8.53 -19.79 29.07
N ALA A 268 -8.93 -20.73 29.93
CA ALA A 268 -8.68 -22.17 29.74
C ALA A 268 -9.38 -22.76 28.50
N GLU A 269 -10.36 -22.03 27.96
CA GLU A 269 -11.15 -22.45 26.79
C GLU A 269 -10.64 -21.82 25.49
N LEU A 270 -9.60 -20.98 25.58
CA LEU A 270 -8.99 -20.28 24.46
C LEU A 270 -7.60 -20.89 24.20
N ALA A 271 -7.46 -21.53 23.03
CA ALA A 271 -6.24 -22.25 22.68
C ALA A 271 -4.99 -21.33 22.75
N GLY A 272 -3.97 -21.74 23.50
CA GLY A 272 -2.69 -21.05 23.66
C GLY A 272 -2.71 -19.85 24.63
N VAL A 273 -3.87 -19.47 25.17
CA VAL A 273 -3.98 -18.36 26.13
C VAL A 273 -3.44 -18.74 27.52
N ASP A 274 -3.41 -20.02 27.86
CA ASP A 274 -2.75 -20.53 29.06
C ASP A 274 -1.26 -20.16 29.10
N GLU A 275 -0.55 -20.30 27.99
CA GLU A 275 0.85 -19.86 27.88
C GLU A 275 1.00 -18.34 28.04
N VAL A 276 0.10 -17.56 27.44
CA VAL A 276 0.06 -16.09 27.57
C VAL A 276 -0.08 -15.70 29.04
N LEU A 277 -1.01 -16.31 29.77
CA LEU A 277 -1.24 -15.99 31.18
C LEU A 277 -0.08 -16.43 32.07
N ASN A 278 0.48 -17.61 31.81
CA ASN A 278 1.65 -18.10 32.55
C ASN A 278 2.85 -17.14 32.40
N GLU A 279 3.16 -16.71 31.18
CA GLU A 279 4.23 -15.72 30.93
C GLU A 279 3.90 -14.33 31.49
N ALA A 280 2.62 -13.98 31.56
CA ALA A 280 2.17 -12.76 32.23
C ALA A 280 2.25 -12.85 33.77
N GLY A 281 2.46 -14.03 34.35
CA GLY A 281 2.40 -14.26 35.80
C GLY A 281 0.97 -14.09 36.32
N MET A 282 -0.01 -14.61 35.59
CA MET A 282 -1.44 -14.43 35.82
C MET A 282 -2.18 -15.75 35.76
N THR A 283 -3.26 -15.86 36.54
CA THR A 283 -4.17 -17.02 36.53
C THR A 283 -5.60 -16.63 36.16
N THR A 284 -5.91 -15.34 36.25
CA THR A 284 -7.23 -14.76 35.96
C THR A 284 -7.06 -13.43 35.25
N LEU A 285 -8.07 -13.06 34.46
CA LEU A 285 -8.17 -11.76 33.81
C LEU A 285 -9.28 -10.94 34.48
N PRO A 286 -9.11 -9.62 34.62
CA PRO A 286 -10.17 -8.75 35.11
C PRO A 286 -11.33 -8.66 34.11
N SER A 287 -12.49 -8.26 34.59
CA SER A 287 -13.57 -7.81 33.70
C SER A 287 -13.18 -6.46 33.10
N VAL A 288 -13.16 -6.37 31.78
CA VAL A 288 -12.71 -5.20 31.03
C VAL A 288 -13.82 -4.72 30.11
N ARG A 289 -14.08 -3.40 30.11
CA ARG A 289 -14.97 -2.79 29.13
C ARG A 289 -14.25 -2.63 27.80
N ARG A 290 -14.87 -3.05 26.70
CA ARG A 290 -14.26 -3.03 25.37
C ARG A 290 -14.95 -1.94 24.55
N VAL A 291 -14.18 -0.94 24.14
CA VAL A 291 -14.60 0.12 23.22
C VAL A 291 -13.99 -0.15 21.85
N VAL A 292 -14.79 -0.03 20.81
CA VAL A 292 -14.40 -0.24 19.41
C VAL A 292 -14.77 0.99 18.60
N LEU A 293 -13.75 1.66 18.04
CA LEU A 293 -13.89 2.79 17.14
C LEU A 293 -13.32 2.41 15.77
N VAL A 294 -14.17 2.30 14.75
CA VAL A 294 -13.73 1.93 13.39
C VAL A 294 -14.05 3.07 12.43
N GLY A 295 -13.01 3.74 11.94
CA GLY A 295 -13.14 5.04 11.27
C GLY A 295 -13.84 5.01 9.90
N ASN A 296 -13.92 3.86 9.24
CA ASN A 296 -14.70 3.68 8.01
C ASN A 296 -16.16 3.24 8.25
N LYS A 297 -16.56 3.00 9.51
CA LYS A 297 -17.93 2.62 9.90
C LYS A 297 -18.66 3.74 10.63
N ILE A 298 -17.96 4.54 11.41
CA ILE A 298 -18.53 5.70 12.11
C ILE A 298 -18.57 6.89 11.14
N SER A 299 -19.77 7.45 10.92
CA SER A 299 -19.94 8.58 10.00
C SER A 299 -19.57 9.91 10.69
N PRO A 300 -18.67 10.73 10.11
CA PRO A 300 -18.39 12.07 10.63
C PRO A 300 -19.51 13.09 10.31
N GLY A 301 -20.33 12.81 9.28
CA GLY A 301 -21.34 13.73 8.79
C GLY A 301 -22.74 13.52 9.38
N ASN A 302 -23.02 12.33 9.91
CA ASN A 302 -24.37 11.93 10.31
C ASN A 302 -24.39 11.46 11.77
N PRO A 303 -25.04 12.22 12.68
CA PRO A 303 -25.22 11.80 14.05
C PRO A 303 -25.97 10.47 14.15
N VAL A 304 -25.53 9.60 15.06
CA VAL A 304 -26.14 8.27 15.27
C VAL A 304 -26.97 8.29 16.53
N LYS A 305 -28.26 7.93 16.41
CA LYS A 305 -29.14 7.70 17.55
C LYS A 305 -28.94 6.27 18.08
N LYS A 306 -28.55 6.16 19.34
CA LYS A 306 -28.34 4.91 20.06
C LYS A 306 -29.65 4.32 20.60
N PRO A 307 -29.69 3.03 20.97
CA PRO A 307 -30.90 2.38 21.49
C PRO A 307 -31.51 3.07 22.72
N ASP A 308 -30.69 3.70 23.56
CA ASP A 308 -31.12 4.45 24.74
C ASP A 308 -31.60 5.89 24.44
N GLY A 309 -31.65 6.25 23.15
CA GLY A 309 -32.06 7.56 22.66
C GLY A 309 -30.95 8.61 22.62
N THR A 310 -29.73 8.29 23.08
CA THR A 310 -28.57 9.17 23.01
C THR A 310 -28.22 9.45 21.55
N VAL A 311 -28.01 10.72 21.19
CA VAL A 311 -27.54 11.11 19.85
C VAL A 311 -26.06 11.44 19.95
N VAL A 312 -25.24 10.64 19.28
CA VAL A 312 -23.78 10.75 19.27
C VAL A 312 -23.33 11.33 17.94
N ARG A 313 -22.40 12.30 17.98
CA ARG A 313 -21.87 13.00 16.81
C ARG A 313 -20.39 12.74 16.58
N THR A 314 -19.62 12.43 17.62
CA THR A 314 -18.16 12.43 17.58
C THR A 314 -17.55 11.10 18.07
N LEU A 315 -16.26 10.87 17.79
CA LEU A 315 -15.54 9.68 18.29
C LEU A 315 -15.44 9.65 19.83
N TRP A 316 -15.30 10.81 20.49
CA TRP A 316 -15.29 10.86 21.96
C TRP A 316 -16.68 10.65 22.56
N GLY A 317 -17.73 11.13 21.90
CA GLY A 317 -19.11 10.81 22.27
C GLY A 317 -19.38 9.31 22.14
N GLU A 318 -18.93 8.69 21.05
CA GLU A 318 -19.03 7.24 20.81
C GLU A 318 -18.29 6.46 21.89
N LEU A 319 -17.06 6.83 22.18
CA LEU A 319 -16.24 6.22 23.22
C LEU A 319 -16.92 6.30 24.58
N ALA A 320 -17.38 7.49 24.99
CA ALA A 320 -18.04 7.69 26.27
C ALA A 320 -19.32 6.85 26.37
N TRP A 321 -20.13 6.82 25.30
CA TRP A 321 -21.34 6.00 25.27
C TRP A 321 -21.03 4.50 25.34
N GLN A 322 -19.99 4.01 24.67
CA GLN A 322 -19.59 2.59 24.79
C GLN A 322 -19.02 2.25 26.18
N LEU A 323 -18.39 3.20 26.88
CA LEU A 323 -17.86 2.98 28.23
C LEU A 323 -18.96 2.88 29.31
N GLY A 324 -19.98 3.74 29.24
CA GLY A 324 -20.93 3.87 30.34
C GLY A 324 -22.34 4.29 29.92
N GLY A 325 -22.68 4.14 28.64
CA GLY A 325 -23.98 4.50 28.08
C GLY A 325 -24.29 5.98 28.22
N LYS A 326 -25.57 6.27 28.42
CA LYS A 326 -26.11 7.62 28.60
C LYS A 326 -25.43 8.44 29.70
N ASP A 327 -25.03 7.82 30.81
CA ASP A 327 -24.45 8.53 31.96
C ASP A 327 -23.02 9.02 31.66
N ALA A 328 -22.20 8.16 31.05
CA ALA A 328 -20.87 8.55 30.59
C ALA A 328 -20.95 9.59 29.46
N PHE A 329 -21.86 9.39 28.49
CA PHE A 329 -22.09 10.37 27.43
C PHE A 329 -22.52 11.74 27.97
N ALA A 330 -23.36 11.77 29.02
CA ALA A 330 -23.83 13.03 29.59
C ALA A 330 -22.69 13.93 30.05
N ARG A 331 -21.56 13.36 30.49
CA ARG A 331 -20.35 14.10 30.89
C ARG A 331 -19.66 14.81 29.73
N VAL A 332 -19.73 14.25 28.52
CA VAL A 332 -19.11 14.81 27.31
C VAL A 332 -20.13 15.40 26.32
N ARG A 333 -21.41 15.45 26.68
CA ARG A 333 -22.51 15.88 25.79
C ARG A 333 -22.23 17.23 25.15
N GLY A 334 -21.81 18.20 25.95
CA GLY A 334 -21.52 19.54 25.45
C GLY A 334 -20.40 19.54 24.42
N ASP A 335 -19.39 18.68 24.60
CA ASP A 335 -18.24 18.58 23.72
C ASP A 335 -18.55 17.77 22.45
N ASP A 336 -19.44 16.78 22.55
CA ASP A 336 -20.04 16.10 21.39
C ASP A 336 -20.88 17.06 20.54
N GLU A 337 -21.78 17.83 21.17
CA GLU A 337 -22.66 18.79 20.49
C GLU A 337 -21.91 19.94 19.82
N ARG A 338 -20.81 20.41 20.43
CA ARG A 338 -19.95 21.47 19.90
C ARG A 338 -18.79 20.95 19.05
N ALA A 339 -18.66 19.63 18.92
CA ALA A 339 -17.58 18.97 18.23
C ALA A 339 -16.17 19.45 18.65
N THR A 340 -15.95 19.63 19.95
CA THR A 340 -14.65 20.04 20.53
C THR A 340 -14.02 18.93 21.40
N ASN A 341 -12.71 18.99 21.62
CA ASN A 341 -12.02 18.04 22.48
C ASN A 341 -12.55 18.09 23.94
N PRO A 342 -12.98 16.95 24.53
CA PRO A 342 -13.45 16.88 25.92
C PRO A 342 -12.35 17.10 26.97
N GLY A 343 -11.07 17.10 26.58
CA GLY A 343 -9.96 17.38 27.49
C GLY A 343 -9.89 16.40 28.67
N ASP A 344 -9.80 16.95 29.89
CA ASP A 344 -9.57 16.19 31.12
C ASP A 344 -10.69 15.20 31.47
N THR A 345 -11.92 15.45 31.01
CA THR A 345 -13.07 14.58 31.21
C THR A 345 -12.82 13.16 30.67
N MET A 346 -11.95 13.01 29.67
CA MET A 346 -11.52 11.69 29.20
C MET A 346 -10.86 10.87 30.31
N ARG A 347 -9.91 11.45 31.04
CA ARG A 347 -9.27 10.77 32.18
C ARG A 347 -10.30 10.39 33.23
N GLU A 348 -11.20 11.30 33.57
CA GLU A 348 -12.22 11.04 34.58
C GLU A 348 -13.15 9.89 34.17
N LEU A 349 -13.49 9.77 32.89
CA LEU A 349 -14.25 8.64 32.34
C LEU A 349 -13.45 7.33 32.41
N LEU A 350 -12.19 7.33 32.00
CA LEU A 350 -11.35 6.12 32.04
C LEU A 350 -11.16 5.63 33.48
N ASN A 351 -10.99 6.54 34.45
CA ASN A 351 -10.88 6.19 35.86
C ASN A 351 -12.18 5.64 36.43
N GLN A 352 -13.33 6.22 36.06
CA GLN A 352 -14.63 5.80 36.58
C GLN A 352 -15.13 4.48 35.99
N TYR A 353 -14.90 4.27 34.69
CA TYR A 353 -15.42 3.12 33.94
C TYR A 353 -14.35 2.05 33.63
N GLY A 354 -13.10 2.26 34.06
CA GLY A 354 -12.01 1.31 33.91
C GLY A 354 -12.16 0.04 34.76
N PRO A 355 -11.35 -1.01 34.48
CA PRO A 355 -10.40 -1.10 33.38
C PRO A 355 -11.12 -1.23 32.03
N CYS A 356 -10.55 -0.60 31.00
CA CYS A 356 -11.11 -0.60 29.65
C CYS A 356 -10.05 -0.79 28.57
N LEU A 357 -10.41 -1.55 27.55
CA LEU A 357 -9.65 -1.74 26.31
C LEU A 357 -10.30 -0.90 25.22
N ILE A 358 -9.56 0.06 24.67
CA ILE A 358 -10.02 0.89 23.55
C ILE A 358 -9.29 0.45 22.29
N LEU A 359 -10.03 -0.08 21.34
CA LEU A 359 -9.54 -0.53 20.04
C LEU A 359 -9.95 0.48 18.98
N ILE A 360 -8.96 1.03 18.27
CA ILE A 360 -9.20 2.03 17.24
C ILE A 360 -8.63 1.53 15.92
N ASP A 361 -9.51 1.27 14.96
CA ASP A 361 -9.14 0.88 13.60
C ASP A 361 -9.48 2.01 12.62
N GLU A 362 -8.68 2.16 11.58
CA GLU A 362 -8.90 3.13 10.50
C GLU A 362 -9.17 4.58 10.96
N TRP A 363 -8.59 5.05 12.09
CA TRP A 363 -8.76 6.44 12.57
C TRP A 363 -8.43 7.45 11.46
N VAL A 364 -7.31 7.26 10.75
CA VAL A 364 -6.91 8.14 9.65
C VAL A 364 -7.99 8.23 8.56
N ALA A 365 -8.72 7.14 8.28
CA ALA A 365 -9.81 7.17 7.31
C ALA A 365 -11.00 8.02 7.78
N TYR A 366 -11.28 8.04 9.09
CA TYR A 366 -12.27 8.96 9.68
C TYR A 366 -11.80 10.41 9.57
N ALA A 367 -10.59 10.70 10.06
CA ALA A 367 -10.08 12.06 10.14
C ALA A 367 -9.94 12.72 8.75
N ARG A 368 -9.54 11.96 7.72
CA ARG A 368 -9.41 12.46 6.34
C ARG A 368 -10.71 12.95 5.69
N GLN A 369 -11.87 12.64 6.28
CA GLN A 369 -13.17 13.14 5.82
C GLN A 369 -13.52 14.50 6.43
N LEU A 370 -12.80 14.93 7.49
CA LEU A 370 -13.00 16.21 8.15
C LEU A 370 -12.14 17.28 7.48
N HIS A 371 -12.67 18.47 7.33
CA HIS A 371 -11.99 19.61 6.73
C HIS A 371 -11.55 20.62 7.78
N ASP A 372 -10.80 21.65 7.38
CA ASP A 372 -10.40 22.74 8.28
C ASP A 372 -11.60 23.61 8.70
N GLN A 373 -12.62 23.69 7.84
CA GLN A 373 -13.90 24.31 8.19
C GLN A 373 -14.72 23.29 8.99
N SER A 374 -15.27 23.71 10.14
CA SER A 374 -16.16 22.88 10.96
C SER A 374 -17.57 22.80 10.35
N ASP A 375 -17.67 22.21 9.16
CA ASP A 375 -18.91 22.02 8.39
C ASP A 375 -19.64 20.71 8.75
N LEU A 376 -18.92 19.75 9.33
CA LEU A 376 -19.47 18.46 9.76
C LEU A 376 -19.73 18.39 11.28
N PRO A 377 -20.76 17.65 11.74
CA PRO A 377 -21.07 17.48 13.16
C PRO A 377 -19.95 16.87 14.01
N ALA A 378 -18.98 16.21 13.39
CA ALA A 378 -17.82 15.60 14.04
C ALA A 378 -16.63 16.54 14.28
N GLY A 379 -16.74 17.81 13.85
CA GLY A 379 -15.70 18.83 14.05
C GLY A 379 -14.72 18.91 12.89
N SER A 380 -13.51 19.40 13.16
CA SER A 380 -12.47 19.57 12.14
C SER A 380 -11.37 18.52 12.23
N PHE A 381 -10.51 18.49 11.21
CA PHE A 381 -9.32 17.63 11.20
C PHE A 381 -8.39 17.91 12.39
N GLU A 382 -8.17 19.19 12.73
CA GLU A 382 -7.33 19.62 13.85
C GLU A 382 -7.83 19.10 15.21
N THR A 383 -9.14 19.12 15.44
CA THR A 383 -9.72 18.61 16.70
C THR A 383 -9.39 17.14 16.93
N GLN A 384 -9.22 16.34 15.87
CA GLN A 384 -8.84 14.93 15.99
C GLN A 384 -7.43 14.74 16.55
N PHE A 385 -6.47 15.61 16.20
CA PHE A 385 -5.12 15.54 16.78
C PHE A 385 -5.15 15.87 18.27
N THR A 386 -5.87 16.93 18.65
CA THR A 386 -6.00 17.30 20.06
C THR A 386 -6.70 16.19 20.86
N PHE A 387 -7.73 15.57 20.29
CA PHE A 387 -8.40 14.43 20.91
C PHE A 387 -7.48 13.21 21.03
N ALA A 388 -6.72 12.86 19.99
CA ALA A 388 -5.75 11.76 20.05
C ALA A 388 -4.71 11.97 21.14
N GLN A 389 -4.19 13.20 21.27
CA GLN A 389 -3.26 13.56 22.34
C GLN A 389 -3.93 13.42 23.72
N ALA A 390 -5.09 14.05 23.92
CA ALA A 390 -5.79 13.99 25.21
C ALA A 390 -6.17 12.57 25.63
N LEU A 391 -6.61 11.73 24.69
CA LEU A 391 -6.93 10.33 24.93
C LEU A 391 -5.69 9.52 25.33
N THR A 392 -4.59 9.67 24.60
CA THR A 392 -3.35 8.93 24.88
C THR A 392 -2.69 9.38 26.19
N GLU A 393 -2.76 10.66 26.53
CA GLU A 393 -2.33 11.17 27.83
C GLU A 393 -3.22 10.66 28.97
N SER A 394 -4.54 10.66 28.78
CA SER A 394 -5.50 10.12 29.76
C SER A 394 -5.27 8.64 30.04
N ALA A 395 -4.84 7.87 29.05
CA ALA A 395 -4.57 6.44 29.17
C ALA A 395 -3.26 6.09 29.90
N LYS A 396 -2.32 7.05 30.08
CA LYS A 396 -1.01 6.79 30.73
C LYS A 396 -1.08 6.63 32.24
N LEU A 397 -2.09 7.23 32.87
CA LEU A 397 -2.33 7.15 34.31
C LEU A 397 -2.91 5.78 34.68
#